data_AF-A0A1J4Y398-F1
#
_entry.id   AF-A0A1J4Y398-F1
#
_cell.length_a   1.000
_cell.length_b   1.000
_cell.length_c   1.000
_cell.angle_alpha   90.00
_cell.angle_beta   90.00
_cell.angle_gamma   90.00
#
_symmetry.space_group_name_H-M   'P 1'
#
loop_
_entity.id
_entity.type
_entity.pdbx_description
1 polymer ?
#
loop_
_entity_poly.entity_id
_entity_poly.type
_entity_poly.pdbx_seq_one_letter_code
_entity_poly.pdbx_strand_id
1 'polypeptide(L)' 'MAVANWRMALQRFFSESRRVLMVTKKPDKEEYATIVKVTGIGMLAIGMIGFLILLATILLGLRPA' A
#
# COMPACT_ATOMS: atom_id res chain seq x y z
N MET A 1 -26.03 -17.30 -25.96
CA MET A 1 -25.47 -16.05 -26.53
C MET A 1 -25.14 -15.00 -25.45
N ALA A 2 -24.43 -15.35 -24.37
CA ALA A 2 -24.05 -14.40 -23.29
C ALA A 2 -22.53 -14.33 -23.04
N VAL A 3 -21.77 -15.34 -23.47
CA VAL A 3 -20.33 -15.48 -23.16
C VAL A 3 -19.43 -14.64 -24.08
N ALA A 4 -19.87 -14.34 -25.31
CA ALA A 4 -19.08 -13.58 -26.28
C ALA A 4 -18.83 -12.11 -25.85
N ASN A 5 -19.77 -11.50 -25.11
CA ASN A 5 -19.67 -10.09 -24.70
C ASN A 5 -18.60 -9.83 -23.63
N TRP A 6 -18.35 -10.78 -22.73
CA TRP A 6 -17.40 -10.59 -21.63
C TRP A 6 -15.95 -10.47 -22.10
N ARG A 7 -15.58 -11.22 -23.15
CA ARG A 7 -14.23 -11.16 -23.72
C ARG A 7 -13.97 -9.80 -24.37
N MET A 8 -14.96 -9.25 -25.09
CA MET A 8 -14.87 -7.91 -25.68
C MET A 8 -14.81 -6.81 -24.63
N ALA A 9 -15.58 -6.93 -23.55
CA ALA A 9 -15.53 -5.98 -22.44
C ALA A 9 -14.13 -5.96 -21.79
N LEU A 10 -13.59 -7.13 -21.43
CA LEU A 10 -12.25 -7.27 -20.84
C LEU A 10 -11.14 -6.72 -21.73
N GLN A 11 -11.20 -6.98 -23.04
CA GLN A 11 -10.21 -6.44 -23.99
C GLN A 11 -10.28 -4.91 -24.08
N ARG A 12 -11.49 -4.33 -24.06
CA ARG A 12 -11.67 -2.87 -24.00
C ARG A 12 -11.16 -2.28 -22.69
N PHE A 13 -11.48 -2.89 -21.54
CA PHE A 13 -10.96 -2.47 -20.24
C PHE A 13 -9.42 -2.49 -20.21
N PHE A 14 -8.79 -3.56 -20.71
CA PHE A 14 -7.33 -3.65 -20.73
C PHE A 14 -6.69 -2.59 -21.65
N SER A 15 -7.31 -2.31 -22.80
CA SER A 15 -6.87 -1.26 -23.73
C SER A 15 -6.98 0.15 -23.11
N GLU A 16 -8.11 0.47 -22.48
CA GLU A 16 -8.32 1.76 -21.81
C GLU A 16 -7.40 1.93 -20.58
N SER A 17 -7.26 0.89 -19.76
CA SER A 17 -6.34 0.90 -18.60
C SER A 17 -4.90 1.13 -19.02
N ARG A 18 -4.46 0.56 -20.15
CA ARG A 18 -3.11 0.80 -20.68
C ARG A 18 -2.90 2.27 -21.06
N ARG A 19 -3.91 2.93 -21.62
CA ARG A 19 -3.84 4.36 -21.95
C ARG A 19 -3.69 5.22 -20.69
N VAL A 20 -4.44 4.90 -19.63
CA VAL A 20 -4.35 5.60 -18.34
C VAL A 20 -2.95 5.44 -17.73
N LEU A 21 -2.40 4.22 -17.72
CA LEU A 21 -1.06 3.95 -17.20
C LEU A 21 0.08 4.65 -17.98
N MET A 22 -0.14 4.99 -19.26
CA MET A 22 0.81 5.79 -20.04
C MET A 22 0.71 7.30 -19.75
N VAL A 23 -0.44 7.78 -19.28
CA VAL A 23 -0.65 9.20 -18.91
C VAL A 23 -0.15 9.48 -17.49
N THR A 24 -0.13 8.47 -16.61
CA THR A 24 0.42 8.63 -15.27
C THR A 24 1.93 8.87 -15.31
N LYS A 25 2.39 9.93 -14.65
CA LYS A 25 3.83 10.22 -14.52
C LYS A 25 4.48 9.15 -13.64
N LYS A 26 5.46 8.43 -14.20
CA LYS A 26 6.30 7.51 -13.42
C LYS A 26 7.12 8.33 -12.42
N PRO A 27 7.14 7.97 -11.13
CA PRO A 27 7.84 8.75 -10.11
C PRO A 27 9.34 8.78 -10.43
N ASP A 28 9.96 9.93 -10.21
CA ASP A 28 11.41 10.05 -10.30
C ASP A 28 12.08 9.32 -9.10
N LYS A 29 13.35 8.93 -9.25
CA LYS A 29 14.09 8.25 -8.19
C LYS A 29 14.17 9.11 -6.92
N GLU A 30 14.26 10.44 -7.05
CA GLU A 30 14.31 11.36 -5.92
C GLU A 30 12.96 11.46 -5.19
N GLU A 31 11.86 11.58 -5.94
CA GLU A 31 10.50 11.59 -5.41
C GLU A 31 10.20 10.29 -4.65
N TYR A 32 10.56 9.15 -5.26
CA TYR A 32 10.40 7.83 -4.65
C TYR A 32 11.20 7.71 -3.34
N ALA A 33 12.47 8.09 -3.35
CA ALA A 33 13.31 8.03 -2.15
C ALA A 33 12.78 8.92 -1.03
N THR A 34 12.22 10.09 -1.36
CA THR A 34 11.62 11.01 -0.39
C THR A 34 10.38 10.39 0.26
N ILE A 35 9.47 9.83 -0.55
CA ILE A 35 8.27 9.15 -0.05
C ILE A 35 8.66 7.98 0.86
N VAL A 36 9.58 7.13 0.42
CA VAL A 36 10.04 5.96 1.21
C VAL A 36 10.65 6.39 2.54
N LYS A 37 11.47 7.45 2.57
CA LYS A 37 12.06 7.95 3.82
C LYS A 37 10.99 8.45 4.79
N VAL A 38 10.04 9.25 4.32
CA VAL A 38 8.96 9.80 5.16
C VAL A 38 8.04 8.69 5.68
N THR A 39 7.61 7.78 4.80
CA THR A 39 6.78 6.63 5.19
C THR A 39 7.53 5.69 6.14
N GLY A 40 8.82 5.46 5.91
CA GLY A 40 9.66 4.64 6.79
C GLY A 40 9.76 5.21 8.21
N ILE A 41 9.94 6.52 8.34
CA ILE A 41 9.95 7.20 9.64
C ILE A 41 8.58 7.06 10.33
N GLY A 42 7.48 7.25 9.60
CA GLY A 42 6.13 7.09 10.14
C GLY A 42 5.86 5.66 10.64
N MET A 43 6.27 4.65 9.87
CA MET A 43 6.10 3.24 10.23
C MET A 43 6.93 2.87 11.47
N LEU A 44 8.16 3.38 11.58
CA LEU A 44 8.99 3.21 12.77
C LEU A 44 8.39 3.88 14.00
N ALA A 45 7.86 5.10 13.86
CA ALA A 45 7.25 5.81 14.98
C ALA A 45 6.02 5.07 15.52
N ILE A 46 5.10 4.66 14.63
CA ILE A 46 3.89 3.93 15.03
C ILE A 46 4.25 2.55 15.60
N GLY A 47 5.19 1.85 14.96
CA GLY A 47 5.68 0.55 15.42
C GLY A 47 6.35 0.64 16.80
N MET A 48 7.13 1.69 17.06
CA MET A 48 7.77 1.92 18.35
C MET A 48 6.73 2.22 19.45
N ILE A 49 5.72 3.04 19.16
CA ILE A 49 4.65 3.32 20.12
C ILE A 49 3.87 2.04 20.45
N GLY A 50 3.47 1.26 19.45
CA GLY A 50 2.80 -0.02 19.66
C GLY A 50 3.67 -1.04 20.42
N PHE A 51 4.96 -1.08 20.12
CA PHE A 51 5.92 -1.92 20.81
C PHE A 51 6.09 -1.53 22.28
N LEU A 52 6.17 -0.23 22.58
CA LEU A 52 6.29 0.26 23.96
C LEU A 52 5.03 -0.06 24.78
N ILE A 53 3.84 0.08 24.19
CA ILE A 53 2.58 -0.30 24.84
C ILE A 53 2.59 -1.80 25.15
N LEU A 54 2.92 -2.64 24.17
CA LEU A 54 3.00 -4.09 24.36
C LEU A 54 4.02 -4.47 25.43
N LEU A 55 5.21 -3.87 25.39
CA LEU A 55 6.27 -4.11 26.34
C LEU A 55 5.85 -3.72 27.76
N ALA A 56 5.19 -2.57 27.91
CA ALA A 56 4.66 -2.12 29.19
C ALA A 56 3.55 -3.05 29.72
N THR A 57 2.63 -3.50 28.86
CA THR A 57 1.58 -4.46 29.23
C THR A 57 2.17 -5.79 29.71
N ILE A 58 3.19 -6.30 29.02
CA ILE A 58 3.88 -7.54 29.41
C ILE A 58 4.64 -7.36 30.74
N LEU A 59 5.36 -6.24 30.90
CA LEU A 59 6.18 -5.97 32.10
C LEU A 59 5.33 -5.73 33.35
N LEU A 60 4.18 -5.07 33.22
CA LEU A 60 3.24 -4.83 34.31
C LEU A 60 2.49 -6.10 34.76
N GLY A 61 2.73 -7.26 34.11
CA GLY A 61 2.12 -8.53 34.49
C GLY A 61 0.62 -8.60 34.25
N LEU A 62 0.04 -7.60 33.58
CA LEU A 62 -1.30 -7.62 33.00
C LEU A 62 -1.26 -8.59 31.82
N ARG A 63 -1.16 -9.89 32.13
CA ARG A 63 -1.25 -10.97 31.15
C ARG A 63 -2.62 -10.86 30.49
N PRO A 64 -2.72 -10.39 29.22
CA PRO A 64 -3.97 -10.53 28.50
C PRO A 64 -4.09 -12.03 28.23
N ALA A 65 -4.94 -12.69 29.01
CA ALA A 65 -5.42 -14.03 28.69
C ALA A 65 -6.25 -13.97 27.41
#